data_AF-A0A6M5YJB3-F1
#
_entry.id   AF-A0A6M5YJB3-F1
#
_cell.length_a   1.000
_cell.length_b   1.000
_cell.length_c   1.000
_cell.angle_alpha   90.00
_cell.angle_beta   90.00
_cell.angle_gamma   90.00
#
_symmetry.space_group_name_H-M   'P 1'
#
loop_
_entity.id
_entity.type
_entity.pdbx_description
1 polymer ?
#
loop_
_entity_poly.entity_id
_entity_poly.type
_entity_poly.pdbx_seq_one_letter_code
_entity_poly.pdbx_strand_id
1 'polypeptide(L)'
;MVYRGGDRAALAALAPVVLAAAEAGDPVADQIVCDAASELAAATAAAARHLNFGAAFPVAMAGGLLAAPDYRERFLSALAARGLAVGPGALVTEPAEGAVRLALDTITSST
;
A
#
# COMPACT_ATOMS: atom_id res chain seq x y z
N MET A 1 13.49 -17.45 -6.57
CA MET A 1 12.60 -16.62 -7.41
C MET A 1 11.36 -17.44 -7.73
N VAL A 2 10.18 -17.04 -7.22
CA VAL A 2 8.94 -17.85 -7.26
C VAL A 2 8.24 -17.80 -8.63
N TYR A 3 8.60 -16.87 -9.50
CA TYR A 3 8.03 -16.75 -10.84
C TYR A 3 8.98 -17.36 -11.89
N ARG A 4 8.89 -18.68 -12.09
CA ARG A 4 9.55 -19.34 -13.23
C ARG A 4 8.74 -19.07 -14.50
N GLY A 5 9.13 -18.06 -15.27
CA GLY A 5 8.66 -17.84 -16.65
C GLY A 5 7.32 -17.11 -16.83
N GLY A 6 6.72 -16.58 -15.75
CA GLY A 6 5.46 -15.82 -15.81
C GLY A 6 5.70 -14.33 -15.99
N ASP A 7 5.05 -13.73 -16.97
CA ASP A 7 5.00 -12.29 -17.17
C ASP A 7 4.42 -11.60 -15.92
N ARG A 8 5.27 -10.88 -15.18
CA ARG A 8 4.87 -10.12 -13.98
C ARG A 8 3.73 -9.15 -14.29
N ALA A 9 3.69 -8.61 -15.51
CA ALA A 9 2.62 -7.73 -15.95
C ALA A 9 1.30 -8.51 -16.11
N ALA A 10 1.34 -9.72 -16.67
CA ALA A 10 0.17 -10.57 -16.79
C ALA A 10 -0.43 -10.93 -15.42
N LEU A 11 0.41 -11.21 -14.41
CA LEU A 11 -0.08 -11.43 -13.04
C LEU A 11 -0.67 -10.16 -12.42
N ALA A 12 -0.01 -9.01 -12.58
CA ALA A 12 -0.52 -7.73 -12.09
C ALA A 12 -1.85 -7.34 -12.76
N ALA A 13 -2.04 -7.71 -14.02
CA ALA A 13 -3.28 -7.48 -14.76
C ALA A 13 -4.49 -8.26 -14.22
N LEU A 14 -4.28 -9.26 -13.35
CA LEU A 14 -5.37 -9.94 -12.66
C LEU A 14 -5.93 -9.13 -11.49
N ALA A 15 -5.18 -8.17 -10.93
CA ALA A 15 -5.62 -7.43 -9.75
C ALA A 15 -6.95 -6.69 -9.97
N PRO A 16 -7.17 -5.97 -11.09
CA PRO A 16 -8.49 -5.35 -11.36
C PRO A 16 -9.62 -6.37 -11.47
N VAL A 17 -9.36 -7.57 -12.02
CA VAL A 17 -10.37 -8.63 -12.17
C VAL A 17 -10.77 -9.18 -10.79
N VAL A 18 -9.80 -9.42 -9.91
CA VAL A 18 -10.04 -9.91 -8.55
C VAL A 18 -10.79 -8.86 -7.72
N LEU A 19 -10.40 -7.58 -7.80
CA LEU A 19 -11.10 -6.50 -7.11
C LEU A 19 -12.57 -6.40 -7.57
N ALA A 20 -12.82 -6.40 -8.87
CA ALA A 20 -14.18 -6.32 -9.41
C ALA A 20 -15.04 -7.54 -8.99
N ALA A 21 -14.45 -8.73 -8.95
CA ALA A 21 -15.15 -9.93 -8.47
C ALA A 21 -15.49 -9.85 -6.97
N ALA A 22 -14.58 -9.33 -6.14
CA ALA A 22 -14.83 -9.09 -4.73
C ALA A 22 -15.95 -8.06 -4.51
N GLU A 23 -15.94 -6.95 -5.26
CA GLU A 23 -17.01 -5.94 -5.24
C GLU A 23 -18.36 -6.52 -5.67
N ALA A 24 -18.37 -7.50 -6.58
CA ALA A 24 -19.57 -8.22 -7.00
C ALA A 24 -20.05 -9.28 -5.98
N GLY A 25 -19.34 -9.46 -4.86
CA GLY A 25 -19.70 -10.38 -3.79
C GLY A 25 -19.19 -11.81 -3.97
N ASP A 26 -18.20 -12.05 -4.84
CA ASP A 26 -17.55 -13.36 -4.92
C ASP A 26 -16.74 -13.62 -3.63
N PRO A 27 -17.05 -14.70 -2.88
CA PRO A 27 -16.45 -14.93 -1.57
C PRO A 27 -14.97 -15.33 -1.65
N VAL A 28 -14.52 -15.93 -2.76
CA VAL A 28 -13.11 -16.30 -2.94
C VAL A 28 -12.30 -15.06 -3.26
N ALA A 29 -12.81 -14.20 -4.14
CA ALA A 29 -12.17 -12.93 -4.47
C ALA A 29 -12.10 -12.02 -3.24
N ASP A 30 -13.19 -11.91 -2.46
CA ASP A 30 -13.20 -11.12 -1.22
C ASP A 30 -12.14 -11.61 -0.22
N GLN A 31 -12.01 -12.92 -0.06
CA GLN A 31 -10.98 -13.52 0.81
C GLN A 31 -9.57 -13.19 0.32
N ILE A 32 -9.30 -13.28 -0.99
CA ILE A 32 -8.00 -12.92 -1.58
C ILE A 32 -7.65 -11.46 -1.28
N VAL A 33 -8.62 -10.56 -1.46
CA VAL A 33 -8.43 -9.12 -1.23
C VAL A 33 -8.18 -8.84 0.26
N CYS A 34 -8.96 -9.44 1.16
CA CYS A 34 -8.79 -9.34 2.60
C CYS A 34 -7.42 -9.85 3.06
N ASP A 35 -7.00 -11.03 2.58
CA ASP A 35 -5.71 -11.62 2.94
C ASP A 35 -4.56 -10.74 2.46
N ALA A 36 -4.61 -10.26 1.20
CA ALA A 36 -3.60 -9.36 0.67
C ALA A 36 -3.48 -8.05 1.48
N ALA A 37 -4.60 -7.43 1.86
CA ALA A 37 -4.61 -6.23 2.69
C ALA A 37 -4.05 -6.50 4.10
N SER A 38 -4.38 -7.66 4.69
CA SER A 38 -3.87 -8.10 5.98
C SER A 38 -2.36 -8.36 5.96
N GLU A 39 -1.85 -9.00 4.91
CA GLU A 39 -0.41 -9.23 4.70
C GLU A 39 0.36 -7.91 4.56
N LEU A 40 -0.17 -6.97 3.77
CA LEU A 40 0.43 -5.64 3.63
C LEU A 40 0.46 -4.90 4.98
N ALA A 41 -0.64 -4.95 5.75
CA ALA A 41 -0.68 -4.37 7.09
C ALA A 41 0.32 -5.03 8.06
N ALA A 42 0.54 -6.34 7.95
CA ALA A 42 1.56 -7.04 8.73
C ALA A 42 2.98 -6.59 8.36
N ALA A 43 3.27 -6.40 7.07
CA ALA A 43 4.54 -5.88 6.60
C ALA A 43 4.77 -4.43 7.10
N THR A 44 3.75 -3.57 7.02
CA THR A 44 3.80 -2.21 7.56
C THR A 44 4.06 -2.21 9.07
N ALA A 45 3.37 -3.06 9.83
CA ALA A 45 3.59 -3.20 11.28
C ALA A 45 5.03 -3.63 11.59
N ALA A 46 5.57 -4.59 10.85
CA ALA A 46 6.95 -5.04 11.01
C ALA A 46 7.95 -3.91 10.75
N ALA A 47 7.74 -3.12 9.69
CA ALA A 47 8.57 -1.95 9.37
C ALA A 47 8.48 -0.87 10.46
N ALA A 48 7.28 -0.54 10.92
CA ALA A 48 7.06 0.47 11.96
C ALA A 48 7.75 0.09 13.28
N ARG A 49 7.70 -1.20 13.67
CA ARG A 49 8.45 -1.69 14.84
C ARG A 49 9.95 -1.58 14.62
N HIS A 50 10.46 -1.96 13.45
CA HIS A 50 11.89 -1.89 13.16
C HIS A 50 12.43 -0.45 13.21
N LEU A 51 11.61 0.52 12.82
CA LEU A 51 11.92 1.95 12.83
C LEU A 51 11.56 2.65 14.16
N ASN A 52 11.03 1.93 15.15
CA ASN A 52 10.58 2.46 16.44
C ASN A 52 9.53 3.60 16.35
N PHE A 53 8.62 3.54 15.38
CA PHE A 53 7.57 4.57 15.18
C PHE A 53 6.43 4.55 16.21
N GLY A 54 6.39 3.55 17.09
CA GLY A 54 5.28 3.38 18.05
C GLY A 54 3.98 2.99 17.35
N ALA A 55 2.85 3.24 18.03
CA ALA A 55 1.52 2.84 17.54
C ALA A 55 0.87 3.87 16.60
N ALA A 56 1.38 5.09 16.51
CA ALA A 56 0.80 6.16 15.70
C ALA A 56 1.84 6.84 14.82
N PHE A 57 1.64 6.80 13.51
CA PHE A 57 2.56 7.37 12.53
C PHE A 57 1.84 7.67 11.20
N PRO A 58 2.32 8.65 10.42
CA PRO A 58 1.80 8.88 9.08
C PRO A 58 2.22 7.75 8.13
N VAL A 59 1.35 7.39 7.18
CA VAL A 59 1.67 6.44 6.10
C VAL A 59 1.39 7.09 4.77
N ALA A 60 2.40 7.14 3.91
CA ALA A 60 2.23 7.48 2.51
C ALA A 60 1.82 6.22 1.72
N MET A 61 0.74 6.31 0.94
CA MET A 61 0.20 5.20 0.17
C MET A 61 0.39 5.46 -1.33
N ALA A 62 1.00 4.52 -2.04
CA ALA A 62 1.28 4.64 -3.47
C ALA A 62 1.07 3.30 -4.19
N GLY A 63 0.92 3.35 -5.52
CA GLY A 63 0.76 2.17 -6.36
C GLY A 63 -0.69 1.82 -6.67
N GLY A 64 -0.90 1.06 -7.75
CA GLY A 64 -2.22 0.88 -8.37
C GLY A 64 -3.28 0.24 -7.46
N LEU A 65 -2.88 -0.65 -6.55
CA LEU A 65 -3.81 -1.31 -5.64
C LEU A 65 -4.32 -0.37 -4.54
N LEU A 66 -3.45 0.48 -4.00
CA LEU A 66 -3.81 1.50 -3.00
C LEU A 66 -4.53 2.71 -3.60
N ALA A 67 -4.57 2.83 -4.93
CA ALA A 67 -5.44 3.78 -5.63
C ALA A 67 -6.92 3.33 -5.64
N ALA A 68 -7.19 2.03 -5.50
CA ALA A 68 -8.55 1.51 -5.36
C ALA A 68 -9.09 1.81 -3.94
N PRO A 69 -10.23 2.52 -3.79
CA PRO A 69 -10.76 2.89 -2.49
C PRO A 69 -11.04 1.70 -1.57
N ASP A 70 -11.68 0.64 -2.07
CA ASP A 70 -12.04 -0.55 -1.30
C ASP A 70 -10.80 -1.25 -0.72
N TYR A 71 -9.79 -1.51 -1.55
CA TYR A 71 -8.55 -2.12 -1.08
C TYR A 71 -7.84 -1.26 -0.02
N ARG A 72 -7.82 0.06 -0.22
CA ARG A 72 -7.24 1.00 0.73
C ARG A 72 -7.97 0.98 2.07
N GLU A 73 -9.30 0.95 2.07
CA GLU A 73 -10.10 0.86 3.30
C GLU A 73 -9.86 -0.44 4.06
N ARG A 74 -9.74 -1.56 3.35
CA ARG A 74 -9.39 -2.87 3.94
C ARG A 74 -7.99 -2.86 4.55
N PHE A 75 -7.02 -2.25 3.87
CA PHE A 75 -5.66 -2.08 4.39
C PHE A 75 -5.64 -1.23 5.67
N LEU A 76 -6.33 -0.08 5.67
CA LEU A 76 -6.44 0.79 6.85
C LEU A 76 -7.16 0.08 8.01
N SER A 77 -8.21 -0.67 7.72
CA SER A 77 -8.92 -1.49 8.71
C SER A 77 -8.02 -2.58 9.29
N ALA A 78 -7.21 -3.24 8.45
CA ALA A 78 -6.26 -4.25 8.88
C ALA A 78 -5.12 -3.68 9.75
N LEU A 79 -4.71 -2.42 9.53
CA LEU A 79 -3.80 -1.70 10.43
C LEU A 79 -4.46 -1.36 11.77
N ALA A 80 -5.70 -0.85 11.73
CA ALA A 80 -6.46 -0.53 12.94
C ALA A 80 -6.70 -1.77 13.82
N ALA A 81 -7.02 -2.93 13.21
CA ALA A 81 -7.16 -4.20 13.90
C ALA A 81 -5.87 -4.69 14.59
N ARG A 82 -4.71 -4.16 14.18
CA ARG A 82 -3.40 -4.41 14.80
C ARG A 82 -3.03 -3.36 15.86
N GLY A 83 -3.96 -2.47 16.21
CA GLY A 83 -3.72 -1.38 17.16
C GLY A 83 -2.83 -0.27 16.60
N LEU A 84 -2.70 -0.16 15.28
CA LEU A 84 -1.92 0.89 14.62
C LEU A 84 -2.85 2.02 14.19
N ALA A 85 -2.61 3.21 14.72
CA ALA A 85 -3.29 4.44 14.37
C ALA A 85 -2.50 5.15 13.26
N VAL A 86 -2.91 4.92 12.03
CA VAL A 86 -2.33 5.63 10.89
C VAL A 86 -2.85 7.06 10.92
N GLY A 87 -1.96 8.04 11.12
CA GLY A 87 -2.33 9.46 10.97
C GLY A 87 -2.85 9.74 9.55
N PRO A 88 -3.37 10.94 9.25
CA PRO A 88 -3.83 11.29 7.90
C PRO A 88 -2.71 11.00 6.89
N GLY A 89 -2.86 9.87 6.19
CA GLY A 89 -1.88 9.37 5.25
C GLY A 89 -2.10 10.04 3.90
N ALA A 90 -1.01 10.46 3.26
CA ALA A 90 -1.10 11.02 1.91
C ALA A 90 -1.23 9.89 0.90
N LEU A 91 -2.29 9.92 0.09
CA LEU A 91 -2.27 9.21 -1.19
C LEU A 91 -1.25 9.93 -2.08
N VAL A 92 -0.20 9.21 -2.46
CA VAL A 92 0.88 9.75 -3.30
C VAL A 92 0.52 9.51 -4.76
N THR A 93 0.09 10.57 -5.43
CA THR A 93 -0.27 10.53 -6.86
C THR A 93 0.97 10.44 -7.74
N GLU A 94 2.01 11.22 -7.42
CA GLU A 94 3.27 11.24 -8.17
C GLU A 94 4.44 10.85 -7.26
N PRO A 95 4.87 9.57 -7.24
CA PRO A 95 5.95 9.11 -6.39
C PRO A 95 7.28 9.84 -6.62
N ALA A 96 7.53 10.36 -7.83
CA ALA A 96 8.76 11.08 -8.15
C ALA A 96 8.82 12.49 -7.52
N GLU A 97 7.69 13.05 -7.07
CA GLU A 97 7.64 14.41 -6.52
C GLU A 97 8.57 14.58 -5.31
N GLY A 98 8.67 13.56 -4.45
CA GLY A 98 9.56 13.58 -3.30
C GLY A 98 11.04 13.71 -3.71
N ALA A 99 11.46 13.02 -4.76
CA ALA A 99 12.82 13.11 -5.29
C ALA A 99 13.11 14.50 -5.87
N VAL A 100 12.14 15.08 -6.60
CA VAL A 100 12.27 16.44 -7.16
C VAL A 100 12.43 17.49 -6.06
N ARG A 101 11.64 17.39 -4.98
CA ARG A 101 11.74 18.31 -3.83
C ARG A 101 13.10 18.21 -3.14
N LEU A 102 13.60 16.99 -2.91
CA LEU A 102 14.93 16.78 -2.32
C LEU A 102 16.06 17.34 -3.19
N ALA A 103 15.96 17.22 -4.52
CA ALA A 103 16.92 17.80 -5.46
C ALA A 103 16.91 19.33 -5.40
N LEU A 104 15.72 19.94 -5.33
CA LEU A 104 15.58 21.39 -5.22
C LEU A 104 16.19 21.92 -3.91
N ASP A 105 15.90 21.28 -2.77
CA ASP A 105 16.46 21.66 -1.46
C ASP A 105 17.99 21.60 -1.44
N THR A 106 18.58 20.65 -2.17
CA THR A 106 20.04 20.51 -2.30
C THR A 106 20.66 21.68 -3.09
N ILE A 107 19.97 22.14 -4.15
CA ILE A 107 20.43 23.26 -4.98
C ILE A 107 20.28 24.59 -4.22
N THR A 108 19.18 24.78 -3.48
CA THR A 108 18.90 26.03 -2.76
C THR A 108 19.69 26.16 -1.46
N SER A 109 20.03 25.06 -0.78
CA SER A 109 20.84 25.07 0.44
C SER A 109 22.35 25.24 0.19
N SER A 110 22.78 25.18 -1.08
CA SER A 110 24.18 25.35 -1.50
C SER A 110 24.49 26.77 -1.99
N THR A 111 23.56 27.71 -1.85
CA THR A 111 23.70 29.14 -2.16
C THR A 111 23.58 29.97 -0.89
#